data_AF-A0AAJ5QPF7-F1
#
_entry.id   AF-A0AAJ5QPF7-F1
#
_cell.length_a   1.000
_cell.length_b   1.000
_cell.length_c   1.000
_cell.angle_alpha   90.00
_cell.angle_beta   90.00
_cell.angle_gamma   90.00
#
_symmetry.space_group_name_H-M   'P 1'
#
loop_
_entity.id
_entity.type
_entity.pdbx_description
1 polymer ?
#
loop_
_entity_poly.entity_id
_entity_poly.type
_entity_poly.pdbx_seq_one_letter_code
_entity_poly.pdbx_strand_id
1 'polypeptide(L)' 'MCKPEWLCKNHWLPELIRHKLLACKYDLDEITRTITDYIDQCEGSDWMEIAQKLAHVFAWEYEDYQP' A
#
# COMPACT_ATOMS: atom_id res chain seq x y z
N MET A 1 -9.09 0.59 20.45
CA MET A 1 -10.08 0.98 19.41
C MET A 1 -9.67 2.33 18.86
N CYS A 2 -8.97 2.38 17.72
CA CYS A 2 -8.64 3.64 17.04
C CYS A 2 -9.93 4.20 16.41
N LYS A 3 -10.42 5.33 16.92
CA LYS A 3 -11.50 6.08 16.28
C LYS A 3 -10.96 6.74 15.01
N PRO A 4 -11.72 6.82 13.90
CA PRO A 4 -11.27 7.49 12.67
C PRO A 4 -10.75 8.91 12.92
N GLU A 5 -11.38 9.64 13.84
CA GLU A 5 -11.00 11.01 14.20
C GLU A 5 -9.62 11.11 14.88
N TRP A 6 -9.18 10.08 15.60
CA TRP A 6 -7.85 10.05 16.20
C TRP A 6 -6.79 9.80 15.13
N LEU A 7 -7.10 8.92 14.17
CA LEU A 7 -6.22 8.58 13.06
C LEU A 7 -5.95 9.82 12.19
N CYS A 8 -6.99 10.57 11.80
CA CYS A 8 -6.82 11.80 11.02
C CYS A 8 -6.05 12.91 11.76
N LYS A 9 -6.01 12.90 13.08
CA LYS A 9 -5.28 13.91 13.87
C LYS A 9 -3.80 13.56 14.05
N ASN A 10 -3.48 12.28 14.12
CA ASN A 10 -2.14 11.79 14.46
C ASN A 10 -1.39 11.23 13.24
N HIS A 11 -2.09 10.96 12.14
CA HIS A 11 -1.54 10.41 10.93
C HIS A 11 -1.99 11.26 9.75
N TRP A 12 -1.08 12.01 9.14
CA TRP A 12 -1.42 12.99 8.08
C TRP A 12 -1.02 12.53 6.69
N LEU A 13 -0.09 11.59 6.58
CA LEU A 13 0.38 11.05 5.31
C LEU A 13 -0.35 9.75 4.98
N PRO A 14 -0.51 9.40 3.69
CA PRO A 14 -1.03 8.10 3.32
C PRO A 14 -0.07 7.00 3.77
N GLU A 15 -0.63 5.90 4.27
CA GLU A 15 0.14 4.76 4.75
C GLU A 15 -0.35 3.48 4.09
N LEU A 16 0.60 2.72 3.54
CA LEU A 16 0.34 1.38 3.03
C LEU A 16 0.25 0.40 4.19
N ILE A 17 -0.90 -0.23 4.31
CA ILE A 17 -1.19 -1.33 5.21
C ILE A 17 -1.46 -2.56 4.34
N ARG A 18 -1.40 -3.76 4.91
CA ARG A 18 -1.67 -5.00 4.17
C ARG A 18 -2.98 -4.89 3.36
N HIS A 19 -2.84 -4.90 2.04
CA HIS A 19 -3.88 -4.86 1.02
C HIS A 19 -4.73 -3.58 1.01
N LYS A 20 -4.31 -2.50 1.69
CA LYS A 20 -5.06 -1.24 1.79
C LYS A 20 -4.13 -0.04 1.88
N LEU A 21 -4.52 1.06 1.24
CA LEU A 21 -3.92 2.37 1.47
C LEU A 21 -4.85 3.19 2.38
N LEU A 22 -4.33 3.59 3.53
CA LEU A 22 -5.04 4.46 4.45
C LEU A 22 -4.72 5.92 4.12
N ALA A 23 -5.74 6.71 3.80
CA ALA A 23 -5.60 8.14 3.54
C ALA A 23 -6.65 8.93 4.33
N CYS A 24 -6.24 10.03 4.95
CA CYS A 24 -7.12 10.87 5.77
C CYS A 24 -8.07 11.74 4.94
N LYS A 25 -7.68 12.04 3.70
CA LYS A 25 -8.49 12.66 2.67
C LYS A 25 -8.17 11.96 1.35
N TYR A 26 -9.15 11.87 0.46
CA TYR A 26 -8.90 11.44 -0.90
C TYR A 26 -8.14 12.54 -1.66
N ASP A 27 -6.89 12.25 -1.99
CA ASP A 27 -6.02 13.05 -2.86
C ASP A 27 -5.32 12.08 -3.81
N LEU A 28 -5.66 12.12 -5.09
CA LEU A 28 -5.18 11.15 -6.06
C LEU A 28 -3.66 11.26 -6.26
N ASP A 29 -3.12 12.49 -6.29
CA ASP A 29 -1.70 12.72 -6.51
C ASP A 29 -0.88 12.18 -5.33
N GLU A 30 -1.35 12.39 -4.10
CA GLU A 30 -0.71 11.88 -2.89
C GLU A 30 -0.76 10.35 -2.80
N ILE A 31 -1.91 9.77 -3.18
CA ILE A 31 -2.11 8.32 -3.25
C ILE A 31 -1.14 7.71 -4.27
N THR A 32 -1.11 8.25 -5.48
CA THR A 32 -0.22 7.75 -6.55
C THR A 32 1.23 7.87 -6.14
N ARG A 33 1.65 9.02 -5.60
CA ARG A 33 3.03 9.19 -5.13
C ARG A 33 3.40 8.17 -4.06
N THR A 34 2.53 7.93 -3.07
CA THR A 34 2.80 6.96 -2.00
C THR A 34 2.99 5.54 -2.54
N ILE A 35 2.16 5.14 -3.53
CA ILE A 35 2.27 3.84 -4.17
C ILE A 35 3.58 3.74 -4.97
N THR A 36 3.89 4.76 -5.78
CA THR A 36 5.12 4.79 -6.59
C THR A 36 6.36 4.80 -5.71
N ASP A 37 6.42 5.62 -4.67
CA ASP A 37 7.53 5.70 -3.72
C ASP A 37 7.78 4.33 -3.06
N TYR A 38 6.73 3.57 -2.75
CA TYR A 38 6.86 2.23 -2.18
C TYR A 38 7.42 1.23 -3.20
N ILE A 39 6.92 1.26 -4.44
CA ILE A 39 7.40 0.40 -5.52
C ILE A 39 8.88 0.68 -5.82
N ASP A 40 9.28 1.96 -5.86
CA ASP A 40 10.65 2.38 -6.14
C ASP A 40 11.64 1.93 -5.04
N GLN A 41 11.17 1.77 -3.79
CA GLN A 41 11.96 1.23 -2.69
C GLN A 41 12.09 -0.31 -2.73
N CYS A 42 11.32 -0.99 -3.58
CA CYS A 42 11.27 -2.44 -3.62
C CYS A 42 12.39 -3.01 -4.51
N GLU A 43 13.55 -3.24 -3.91
CA GLU A 43 14.69 -3.87 -4.59
C GLU A 43 14.75 -5.39 -4.36
N GLY A 44 15.35 -6.13 -5.28
CA GLY A 44 15.55 -7.58 -5.19
C GLY A 44 16.61 -8.06 -6.17
N SER A 45 17.19 -9.23 -5.93
CA SER A 45 18.21 -9.82 -6.79
C SER A 45 17.65 -10.36 -8.10
N ASP A 46 16.35 -10.70 -8.10
CA ASP A 46 15.59 -11.11 -9.26
C ASP A 46 14.14 -10.60 -9.21
N TRP A 47 13.41 -10.83 -10.30
CA TRP A 47 12.01 -10.41 -10.42
C TRP A 47 11.08 -11.11 -9.41
N MET A 48 11.38 -12.35 -9.03
CA MET A 48 10.54 -13.12 -8.12
C MET A 48 10.59 -12.52 -6.71
N GLU A 49 11.77 -12.12 -6.24
CA GLU A 49 11.93 -11.45 -4.95
C GLU A 49 11.15 -10.14 -4.88
N ILE A 50 11.21 -9.33 -5.94
CA ILE A 50 10.46 -8.07 -6.05
C ILE A 50 8.94 -8.36 -6.06
N ALA A 51 8.50 -9.31 -6.88
CA ALA A 51 7.09 -9.68 -6.98
C ALA A 51 6.52 -10.17 -5.64
N GLN A 52 7.28 -10.98 -4.89
CA GLN A 52 6.86 -11.45 -3.56
C GLN A 52 6.73 -10.31 -2.53
N LYS A 53 7.66 -9.35 -2.54
CA LYS A 53 7.58 -8.17 -1.67
C LYS A 53 6.35 -7.31 -1.98
N LEU A 54 6.07 -7.09 -3.26
CA LEU A 54 4.88 -6.36 -3.70
C LEU A 54 3.59 -7.12 -3.33
N ALA A 55 3.52 -8.44 -3.55
CA ALA A 55 2.34 -9.26 -3.21
C ALA A 55 2.06 -9.31 -1.70
N HIS A 56 3.05 -9.09 -0.83
CA HIS A 56 2.81 -9.01 0.60
C HIS A 56 1.99 -7.77 1.02
N VAL A 57 2.13 -6.68 0.25
CA VAL A 57 1.53 -5.38 0.57
C VAL A 57 0.30 -5.08 -0.29
N PHE A 58 0.33 -5.44 -1.57
CA PHE A 58 -0.76 -5.23 -2.51
C PHE A 58 -1.56 -6.51 -2.72
N ALA A 59 -2.88 -6.38 -2.78
CA ALA A 59 -3.74 -7.50 -3.18
C ALA A 59 -3.82 -7.56 -4.70
N TRP A 60 -3.71 -8.78 -5.24
CA TRP A 60 -3.91 -9.05 -6.67
C TRP A 60 -5.32 -9.61 -6.89
N GLU A 61 -5.98 -9.19 -7.97
CA GLU A 61 -7.32 -9.69 -8.32
C GLU A 61 -7.36 -11.22 -8.44
N TYR A 62 -6.23 -11.82 -8.82
CA TYR A 62 -6.08 -13.26 -9.04
C TYR A 62 -5.20 -13.97 -8.00
N GLU A 63 -4.90 -13.35 -6.86
CA GLU A 63 -3.99 -13.93 -5.84
C GLU A 63 -4.42 -15.35 -5.41
N ASP A 64 -5.73 -15.59 -5.35
CA ASP A 64 -6.34 -16.87 -4.96
C ASP A 64 -7.32 -17.40 -6.02
N TYR A 65 -7.14 -17.02 -7.29
CA TYR A 65 -8.06 -17.46 -8.34
C TYR A 65 -8.02 -18.98 -8.52
N GLN A 66 -9.16 -19.64 -8.28
CA GLN A 66 -9.39 -21.04 -8.62
C GLN A 66 -10.31 -21.11 -9.85
N PRO A 67 -9.91 -21.82 -10.92
CA PRO A 67 -10.66 -21.92 -12.17
C PRO A 67 -11.96 -22.72 -12.06
#